data_AF-A0AAN7VCV5-F1
#
_entry.id   AF-A0AAN7VCV5-F1
#
_cell.length_a   1.000
_cell.length_b   1.000
_cell.length_c   1.000
_cell.angle_alpha   90.00
_cell.angle_beta   90.00
_cell.angle_gamma   90.00
#
_symmetry.space_group_name_H-M   'P 1'
#
loop_
_entity.id
_entity.type
_entity.pdbx_description
1 polymer ?
#
loop_
_entity_poly.entity_id
_entity_poly.type
_entity_poly.pdbx_seq_one_letter_code
_entity_poly.pdbx_strand_id
1 'polypeptide(L)'
;MSETNNKKKCRQYNIQYLKYGFTQSPTNQLLPMCLICQKVFSNEAMKPSRLQEHLNKIHADKKDKDLSYFQGLEKKYLKQPTISNLFASCSKQEDDGLRASYNISLLIAKAGKQQTQLVKN
;
A
#
# COMPACT_ATOMS: atom_id res chain seq x y z
N MET A 1 24.50 -32.43 -11.99
CA MET A 1 24.05 -31.18 -12.65
C MET A 1 24.42 -30.02 -11.74
N SER A 2 25.41 -29.23 -12.13
CA SER A 2 25.89 -28.07 -11.38
C SER A 2 24.92 -26.90 -11.57
N GLU A 3 24.14 -26.59 -10.53
CA GLU A 3 23.36 -25.37 -10.47
C GLU A 3 24.31 -24.18 -10.32
N THR A 4 24.63 -23.53 -11.43
CA THR A 4 25.28 -22.21 -11.40
C THR A 4 24.28 -21.22 -10.81
N ASN A 5 24.41 -20.94 -9.51
CA ASN A 5 23.72 -19.86 -8.83
C ASN A 5 24.27 -18.51 -9.33
N ASN A 6 23.88 -18.15 -10.54
CA ASN A 6 24.19 -16.87 -11.14
C ASN A 6 23.25 -15.84 -10.51
N LYS A 7 23.56 -15.41 -9.27
CA LYS A 7 22.84 -14.33 -8.58
C LYS A 7 22.94 -13.08 -9.45
N LYS A 8 21.93 -12.85 -10.29
CA LYS A 8 21.80 -11.63 -11.07
C LYS A 8 21.91 -10.46 -10.10
N LYS A 9 22.95 -9.63 -10.25
CA LYS A 9 23.14 -8.44 -9.42
C LYS A 9 21.93 -7.53 -9.59
N CYS A 10 21.10 -7.44 -8.57
CA CYS A 10 19.93 -6.57 -8.51
C CYS A 10 20.38 -5.19 -8.02
N ARG A 11 19.99 -4.12 -8.71
CA ARG A 11 20.23 -2.75 -8.24
C ARG A 11 19.31 -2.46 -7.07
N GLN A 12 19.87 -1.92 -6.00
CA GLN A 12 19.07 -1.40 -4.90
C GLN A 12 18.63 0.03 -5.22
N TYR A 13 17.46 0.40 -4.70
CA TYR A 13 16.98 1.77 -4.80
C TYR A 13 17.92 2.72 -4.05
N ASN A 14 18.17 3.89 -4.61
CA ASN A 14 18.88 4.97 -3.96
C ASN A 14 17.95 6.18 -3.86
N ILE A 15 17.90 6.83 -2.69
CA ILE A 15 17.06 8.00 -2.45
C ILE A 15 17.32 9.16 -3.43
N GLN A 16 18.53 9.26 -3.99
CA GLN A 16 18.85 10.24 -5.03
C GLN A 16 18.05 10.04 -6.32
N TYR A 17 17.45 8.86 -6.54
CA TYR A 17 16.60 8.61 -7.70
C TYR A 17 15.25 9.31 -7.62
N LEU A 18 14.89 9.84 -6.44
CA LEU A 18 13.74 10.70 -6.25
C LEU A 18 13.79 11.95 -7.14
N LYS A 19 14.99 12.47 -7.46
CA LYS A 19 15.15 13.61 -8.38
C LYS A 19 14.69 13.32 -9.82
N TYR A 20 14.56 12.04 -10.18
CA TYR A 20 14.01 11.61 -11.45
C TYR A 20 12.51 11.29 -11.36
N GLY A 21 11.89 11.50 -10.19
CA GLY A 21 10.49 11.18 -9.93
C GLY A 21 10.20 9.71 -9.68
N PHE A 22 11.16 8.95 -9.16
CA PHE A 22 11.00 7.52 -8.86
C PHE A 22 11.12 7.23 -7.37
N THR A 23 10.37 6.23 -6.90
CA THR A 23 10.46 5.65 -5.55
C THR A 23 10.44 4.12 -5.63
N GLN A 24 10.54 3.44 -4.49
CA GLN A 24 10.37 1.98 -4.41
C GLN A 24 8.92 1.58 -4.64
N SER A 25 8.68 0.51 -5.39
CA SER A 25 7.33 -0.04 -5.51
C SER A 25 6.84 -0.57 -4.15
N PRO A 26 5.58 -0.28 -3.76
CA PRO A 26 5.02 -0.77 -2.50
C PRO A 26 4.88 -2.29 -2.49
N THR A 27 4.71 -2.92 -3.66
CA THR A 27 4.56 -4.38 -3.78
C THR A 27 5.92 -5.08 -3.82
N ASN A 28 6.95 -4.43 -4.36
CA ASN A 28 8.29 -5.00 -4.44
C ASN A 28 9.35 -3.89 -4.38
N GLN A 29 10.02 -3.78 -3.23
CA GLN A 29 11.01 -2.74 -2.95
C GLN A 29 12.25 -2.79 -3.87
N LEU A 30 12.45 -3.87 -4.62
CA LEU A 30 13.53 -4.02 -5.61
C LEU A 30 13.18 -3.40 -6.97
N LEU A 31 11.93 -3.00 -7.18
CA LEU A 31 11.45 -2.44 -8.43
C LEU A 31 11.20 -0.93 -8.28
N PRO A 32 11.68 -0.11 -9.23
CA PRO A 32 11.38 1.31 -9.22
C PRO A 32 9.96 1.57 -9.75
N MET A 33 9.28 2.55 -9.14
CA MET A 33 7.96 3.03 -9.54
C MET A 33 8.02 4.53 -9.80
N CYS A 34 7.41 4.99 -10.89
CA CYS A 34 7.30 6.42 -11.20
C CYS A 34 6.20 7.07 -10.34
N LEU A 35 6.50 8.18 -9.66
CA LEU A 35 5.55 8.92 -8.83
C LEU A 35 4.54 9.75 -9.64
N ILE A 36 4.81 10.00 -10.92
CA ILE A 36 3.93 10.81 -11.79
C ILE A 36 2.85 9.93 -12.43
N CYS A 37 3.24 8.81 -13.05
CA CYS A 37 2.32 7.90 -13.73
C CYS A 37 2.02 6.59 -12.99
N GLN A 38 2.64 6.37 -11.83
CA GLN A 38 2.45 5.17 -10.98
C GLN A 38 2.82 3.84 -11.66
N LYS A 39 3.56 3.89 -12.77
CA LYS A 39 4.05 2.70 -13.47
C LYS A 39 5.24 2.07 -12.73
N VAL A 40 5.20 0.76 -12.51
CA VAL A 40 6.31 -0.05 -11.99
C VAL A 40 7.16 -0.56 -13.15
N PHE A 41 8.48 -0.54 -12.98
CA PHE A 41 9.44 -0.97 -14.00
C PHE A 41 10.30 -2.13 -13.50
N SER A 42 11.00 -2.80 -14.42
CA SER A 42 11.98 -3.83 -14.05
C SER A 42 13.18 -3.21 -13.32
N ASN A 43 13.90 -4.03 -12.57
CA ASN A 43 15.12 -3.59 -11.89
C ASN A 43 16.19 -3.06 -12.85
N GLU A 44 16.24 -3.59 -14.08
CA GLU A 44 17.15 -3.13 -15.13
C GLU A 44 16.91 -1.66 -15.52
N ALA A 45 15.66 -1.21 -15.45
CA ALA A 45 15.26 0.17 -15.70
C ALA A 45 15.61 1.11 -14.54
N MET A 46 16.04 0.60 -13.38
CA MET A 46 16.49 1.41 -12.23
C MET A 46 17.79 2.17 -12.49
N LYS A 47 18.44 1.95 -13.64
CA LYS A 47 19.62 2.72 -14.06
C LYS A 47 19.25 4.20 -14.16
N PRO A 48 20.04 5.13 -13.58
CA PRO A 48 19.74 6.57 -13.61
C PRO A 48 19.44 7.13 -15.00
N SER A 49 20.17 6.69 -16.02
CA SER A 49 19.95 7.11 -17.40
C SER A 49 18.57 6.72 -17.93
N ARG A 50 18.06 5.54 -17.57
CA ARG A 50 16.71 5.07 -17.97
C ARG A 50 15.61 5.81 -17.22
N LEU A 51 15.82 6.11 -15.93
CA LEU A 51 14.89 6.90 -15.13
C LEU A 51 14.78 8.33 -15.68
N GLN A 52 15.92 8.96 -15.97
CA GLN A 52 15.97 10.29 -16.55
C GLN A 52 15.38 10.33 -17.97
N GLU A 53 15.66 9.32 -18.79
CA GLU A 53 15.06 9.18 -20.12
C GLU A 53 13.53 9.08 -20.05
N HIS A 54 13.01 8.28 -19.12
CA HIS A 54 11.57 8.18 -18.88
C HIS A 54 10.96 9.54 -18.50
N LEU A 55 11.58 10.25 -17.56
CA LEU A 55 11.13 11.59 -17.16
C LEU A 55 11.11 12.54 -18.37
N ASN A 56 12.18 12.58 -19.16
CA ASN A 56 12.31 13.49 -20.29
C ASN A 56 11.33 13.17 -21.43
N LYS A 57 11.07 11.89 -21.72
CA LYS A 57 10.23 11.46 -22.85
C LYS A 57 8.74 11.42 -22.52
N ILE A 58 8.39 10.93 -21.33
CA ILE A 58 6.99 10.69 -20.94
C ILE A 58 6.42 11.88 -20.15
N HIS A 59 7.28 12.62 -19.43
CA HIS A 59 6.90 13.70 -18.53
C HIS A 59 7.74 14.96 -18.80
N ALA A 60 7.84 15.34 -20.09
CA ALA A 60 8.64 16.48 -20.53
C ALA A 60 8.23 17.80 -19.85
N ASP A 61 6.97 17.94 -19.45
CA ASP A 61 6.40 19.07 -18.70
C ASP A 61 6.89 19.15 -17.25
N LYS A 62 7.42 18.05 -16.70
CA LYS A 62 7.91 17.95 -15.32
C LYS A 62 9.42 17.76 -15.22
N LYS A 63 10.16 17.75 -16.34
CA LYS A 63 11.60 17.46 -16.35
C LYS A 63 12.44 18.49 -15.57
N ASP A 64 12.01 19.75 -15.55
CA ASP A 64 12.73 20.86 -14.92
C ASP A 64 12.28 21.10 -13.47
N LYS A 65 11.49 20.18 -12.90
CA LYS A 65 11.07 20.26 -11.50
C LYS A 65 12.21 19.86 -10.57
N ASP A 66 12.24 20.51 -9.41
CA ASP A 66 13.27 20.30 -8.41
C ASP A 66 12.97 19.09 -7.51
N LEU A 67 13.93 18.75 -6.64
CA LEU A 67 13.77 17.67 -5.67
C LEU A 67 12.57 17.92 -4.73
N SER A 68 12.31 19.17 -4.36
CA SER A 68 11.22 19.55 -3.45
C SER A 68 9.86 19.15 -4.02
N TYR A 69 9.64 19.38 -5.33
CA TYR A 69 8.45 18.92 -6.02
C TYR A 69 8.23 17.40 -5.89
N PHE A 70 9.28 16.60 -6.14
CA PHE A 70 9.19 15.15 -6.06
C PHE A 70 9.03 14.63 -4.63
N GLN A 71 9.66 15.26 -3.64
CA GLN A 71 9.42 14.98 -2.22
C GLN A 71 7.97 15.25 -1.82
N GLY A 72 7.38 16.33 -2.35
CA GLY A 72 5.98 16.64 -2.17
C GLY A 72 5.06 15.57 -2.77
N LEU A 73 5.39 15.07 -3.96
CA LEU A 73 4.66 13.98 -4.60
C LEU A 73 4.76 12.67 -3.80
N GLU A 74 5.96 12.30 -3.34
CA GLU A 74 6.16 11.10 -2.53
C GLU A 74 5.36 11.15 -1.22
N LYS A 75 5.39 12.29 -0.51
CA LYS A 75 4.58 12.48 0.71
C LYS A 75 3.09 12.36 0.42
N LYS A 76 2.60 12.94 -0.69
CA LYS A 76 1.19 12.82 -1.10
C LYS A 76 0.83 11.38 -1.42
N TYR A 77 1.71 10.66 -2.10
CA TYR A 77 1.52 9.25 -2.41
C TYR A 77 1.43 8.39 -1.15
N LEU A 78 2.35 8.57 -0.19
CA LEU A 78 2.35 7.82 1.08
C LEU A 78 1.14 8.14 1.98
N LYS A 79 0.62 9.37 1.89
CA LYS A 79 -0.56 9.80 2.66
C LYS A 79 -1.87 9.43 1.97
N GLN A 80 -1.85 9.01 0.70
CA GLN A 80 -3.07 8.68 0.00
C GLN A 80 -3.68 7.41 0.63
N PRO A 81 -4.96 7.43 1.06
CA PRO A 81 -5.61 6.23 1.54
C PRO A 81 -5.70 5.23 0.40
N THR A 82 -4.86 4.20 0.44
CA THR A 82 -4.96 3.07 -0.47
C THR A 82 -6.18 2.23 -0.10
N ILE A 83 -6.73 1.49 -1.06
CA ILE A 83 -7.83 0.54 -0.80
C ILE A 83 -7.49 -0.37 0.38
N SER A 84 -6.24 -0.84 0.47
CA SER A 84 -5.73 -1.62 1.60
C SER A 84 -5.81 -0.88 2.94
N ASN A 85 -5.48 0.42 2.99
CA ASN A 85 -5.62 1.23 4.20
C ASN A 85 -7.08 1.48 4.58
N LEU A 86 -7.97 1.62 3.59
CA LEU A 86 -9.41 1.75 3.82
C LEU A 86 -9.98 0.47 4.44
N PHE A 87 -9.64 -0.70 3.90
CA PHE A 87 -10.02 -2.00 4.49
C PHE A 87 -9.46 -2.20 5.90
N ALA A 88 -8.20 -1.82 6.14
CA ALA A 88 -7.60 -1.88 7.47
C ALA A 88 -8.28 -0.96 8.48
N SER A 89 -8.81 0.19 8.05
CA SER A 89 -9.61 1.07 8.92
C SER A 89 -11.01 0.53 9.19
N CYS A 90 -11.67 -0.11 8.22
CA CYS A 90 -12.97 -0.74 8.42
C CYS A 90 -12.89 -1.95 9.37
N SER A 91 -11.83 -2.75 9.29
CA SER A 91 -11.63 -3.90 10.20
C SER A 91 -11.58 -3.47 11.68
N LYS A 92 -11.13 -2.25 12.00
CA LYS A 92 -11.14 -1.73 13.37
C LYS A 92 -12.55 -1.39 13.86
N GLN A 93 -13.48 -1.07 12.96
CA GLN A 93 -14.88 -0.78 13.32
C GLN A 93 -15.71 -2.06 13.51
N GLU A 94 -15.28 -3.18 12.92
CA GLU A 94 -15.99 -4.46 13.04
C GLU A 94 -15.92 -5.06 14.45
N ASP A 95 -14.85 -4.80 15.21
CA ASP A 95 -14.69 -5.34 16.58
C ASP A 95 -15.77 -4.78 17.54
N ASP A 96 -16.06 -3.48 17.44
CA ASP A 96 -17.09 -2.84 18.25
C ASP A 96 -18.51 -3.33 17.88
N GLY A 97 -18.79 -3.47 16.58
CA GLY A 97 -20.08 -3.97 16.09
C GLY A 97 -20.33 -5.44 16.42
N LEU A 98 -19.29 -6.27 16.28
CA LEU A 98 -19.34 -7.69 16.64
C LEU A 98 -19.54 -7.86 18.15
N ARG A 99 -18.83 -7.08 18.97
CA ARG A 99 -18.98 -7.07 20.43
C ARG A 99 -20.37 -6.61 20.86
N ALA A 100 -20.92 -5.57 20.24
CA ALA A 100 -22.27 -5.11 20.52
C ALA A 100 -23.33 -6.18 20.17
N SER A 101 -23.22 -6.79 18.99
CA SER A 101 -24.13 -7.84 18.53
C SER A 101 -24.08 -9.09 19.41
N TYR A 102 -22.88 -9.47 19.85
CA TYR A 102 -22.70 -10.54 20.83
C TYR A 102 -23.34 -10.22 22.19
N ASN A 103 -23.12 -9.00 22.70
CA ASN A 103 -23.72 -8.56 23.97
C ASN A 103 -25.25 -8.55 23.91
N ILE A 104 -25.84 -8.07 22.82
CA ILE A 104 -27.30 -8.10 22.61
C ILE A 104 -27.79 -9.55 22.60
N SER A 105 -27.15 -10.42 21.83
CA SER A 105 -27.50 -11.85 21.75
C SER A 105 -27.42 -12.53 23.12
N LEU A 106 -26.39 -12.21 23.92
CA LEU A 106 -26.20 -12.74 25.27
C LEU A 106 -27.31 -12.26 26.24
N LEU A 107 -27.72 -11.00 26.15
CA LEU A 107 -28.82 -10.46 26.95
C LEU A 107 -30.14 -11.15 26.60
N ILE A 108 -30.42 -11.34 25.31
CA ILE A 108 -31.61 -12.07 24.83
C ILE A 108 -31.60 -13.52 25.34
N ALA A 109 -30.47 -14.23 25.21
CA ALA A 109 -30.35 -15.62 25.69
C ALA A 109 -30.52 -15.75 27.22
N LYS A 110 -30.05 -14.77 27.99
CA LYS A 110 -30.25 -14.72 29.45
C LYS A 110 -31.71 -14.42 29.83
N ALA A 111 -32.37 -13.51 29.12
CA ALA A 111 -33.77 -13.18 29.35
C ALA A 111 -34.71 -14.33 28.95
N GLY A 112 -34.40 -15.06 27.87
CA GLY A 112 -35.18 -16.22 27.43
C GLY A 112 -35.18 -17.40 28.42
N LYS A 113 -34.18 -17.51 29.30
CA LYS A 113 -34.17 -18.52 30.38
C LYS A 113 -35.21 -18.26 31.48
N GLN A 114 -35.79 -17.06 31.56
CA GLN A 114 -36.82 -16.72 32.55
C GLN A 114 -38.25 -16.99 32.07
N GLN A 115 -38.47 -17.17 30.76
CA GLN A 115 -39.83 -17.30 30.19
C GLN A 115 -40.39 -18.73 30.15
N THR A 116 -39.62 -19.78 30.43
CA THR A 116 -40.10 -21.17 30.38
C THR A 116 -40.75 -21.70 31.67
N GLN A 117 -41.02 -20.87 32.69
CA GLN A 117 -41.69 -21.32 33.93
C GLN A 117 -43.12 -20.77 34.14
N LEU A 118 -43.71 -20.07 33.18
CA LEU A 118 -45.08 -19.51 33.33
C LEU A 118 -46.00 -19.88 32.16
N VAL A 119 -46.04 -21.15 31.76
CA VAL A 119 -47.22 -21.73 31.06
C VAL A 119 -47.38 -23.19 31.49
N LYS A 120 -47.87 -23.41 32.71
CA LYS A 120 -48.50 -24.67 33.15
C LYS A 120 -49.64 -24.31 34.10
N ASN A 121 -50.79 -23.94 33.51
CA ASN A 121 -52.10 -24.10 34.16
C ASN A 121 -52.64 -25.47 33.79
#